data_AF-Q1WMT0-F1
#
_entry.id   AF-Q1WMT0-F1
#
_cell.length_a   1.000
_cell.length_b   1.000
_cell.length_c   1.000
_cell.angle_alpha   90.00
_cell.angle_beta   90.00
_cell.angle_gamma   90.00
#
_symmetry.space_group_name_H-M   'P 1'
#
loop_
_entity.id
_entity.type
_entity.pdbx_description
1 polymer ?
#
loop_
_entity_poly.entity_id
_entity_poly.type
_entity_poly.pdbx_seq_one_letter_code
_entity_poly.pdbx_strand_id
1 'polypeptide(L)'
;MLRRGSTISSAKSVSSPVPNGIPTPGYSRLSAGLAPSLQSSQSTKQSFGFDTPNPDDLFSRYTVAEVKNIQARLRNDADIKQEELRLMVGERYRDLLQASTSIISMAVSSRRVLDAIEECRGSIIAQEEPPMPSRSMGFGGSVNDRHLHTLQLLSAHVKVLLDAPEHLWRLIERKDYLLAAWLFLFTRSGLMFWYARIQSHSDIRADSKQAEFPLVQRQWDEISSFRSQIIHKSSLSLREIKSSSQAVCATLITLHLLDSRPLREAFNALLTQRTKAVTALISWKIHSSANGRPTARFGSSFQPPISRPSTAQEILQANEKVLTAIIDTVHTSRQIFQIPPAQQASLISSALHCIQEEKPRSKDVQVPPGLVPSTHALLTNSSSSAHFLLLPAALQSYKPYIDLESSSLIYSQADFRQVLHEWLQKSTKSWRSASSSWLIELGTVGQIWSLRISLRAVVSEAQLEEAEKRELASTLDALCHDRILGVWKTTLERAQDTFQAEFAKLLSSLKERIERTSISFLAERTAWLMSCVPQLVHLSDPQLHPLPPKHRSRVILRHSNNTRRR
;
A
#
# COMPACT_ATOMS: atom_id res chain seq x y z
N MET A 1 59.69 -24.06 -28.87
CA MET A 1 60.47 -24.82 -27.85
C MET A 1 59.56 -24.99 -26.64
N LEU A 2 59.12 -26.14 -26.13
CA LEU A 2 59.28 -27.58 -26.36
C LEU A 2 57.89 -28.17 -26.00
N ARG A 3 57.17 -28.86 -26.89
CA ARG A 3 57.08 -30.34 -27.09
C ARG A 3 56.73 -31.17 -25.83
N ARG A 4 55.50 -31.73 -25.79
CA ARG A 4 55.10 -33.18 -25.96
C ARG A 4 55.08 -33.94 -24.62
N GLY A 5 54.23 -34.93 -24.35
CA GLY A 5 53.18 -35.70 -25.06
C GLY A 5 52.50 -36.62 -24.02
N SER A 6 51.18 -36.91 -24.04
CA SER A 6 50.47 -37.94 -24.83
C SER A 6 50.95 -39.39 -24.65
N THR A 7 50.11 -40.25 -24.05
CA THR A 7 49.70 -41.64 -24.44
C THR A 7 48.84 -42.21 -23.29
N ILE A 8 47.59 -42.69 -23.45
CA ILE A 8 46.96 -43.73 -24.28
C ILE A 8 47.45 -45.15 -23.97
N SER A 9 46.59 -45.97 -23.35
CA SER A 9 46.09 -47.30 -23.80
C SER A 9 45.43 -48.03 -22.61
N SER A 10 44.13 -48.36 -22.69
CA SER A 10 43.55 -49.65 -23.17
C SER A 10 43.69 -50.76 -22.10
N ALA A 11 42.74 -51.62 -21.74
CA ALA A 11 41.34 -51.89 -22.02
C ALA A 11 41.05 -53.19 -21.21
N LYS A 12 39.85 -53.34 -20.65
CA LYS A 12 39.18 -54.65 -20.57
C LYS A 12 37.69 -54.45 -20.29
N SER A 13 36.92 -54.79 -21.32
CA SER A 13 35.48 -54.94 -21.42
C SER A 13 35.00 -56.20 -20.69
N VAL A 14 33.76 -56.18 -20.15
CA VAL A 14 32.78 -57.28 -20.26
C VAL A 14 31.35 -56.71 -20.12
N SER A 15 30.56 -56.96 -21.17
CA SER A 15 29.10 -57.07 -21.32
C SER A 15 28.12 -55.97 -20.88
N SER A 16 27.59 -55.29 -21.89
CA SER A 16 26.25 -54.68 -21.97
C SER A 16 25.13 -55.72 -22.18
N PRO A 17 23.85 -55.32 -22.07
CA PRO A 17 23.08 -55.24 -23.30
C PRO A 17 22.25 -53.94 -23.46
N VAL A 18 22.35 -53.39 -24.67
CA VAL A 18 21.35 -52.66 -25.49
C VAL A 18 20.43 -51.61 -24.85
N PRO A 19 20.57 -50.32 -25.23
CA PRO A 19 19.52 -49.32 -25.10
C PRO A 19 18.89 -49.01 -26.48
N ASN A 20 17.58 -49.20 -26.59
CA ASN A 20 16.77 -48.67 -27.69
C ASN A 20 15.46 -48.14 -27.08
N GLY A 21 15.12 -46.87 -27.33
CA GLY A 21 13.79 -46.33 -27.05
C GLY A 21 13.75 -44.99 -26.33
N ILE A 22 13.83 -43.92 -27.11
CA ILE A 22 13.30 -42.55 -26.95
C ILE A 22 12.36 -42.33 -25.74
N PRO A 23 12.59 -41.30 -24.89
CA PRO A 23 11.64 -40.88 -23.86
C PRO A 23 10.52 -40.04 -24.50
N THR A 24 9.35 -40.64 -24.64
CA THR A 24 8.11 -39.92 -24.92
C THR A 24 7.57 -39.32 -23.63
N PRO A 25 7.08 -38.07 -23.62
CA PRO A 25 6.40 -37.51 -22.46
C PRO A 25 5.12 -38.32 -22.21
N GLY A 26 4.98 -38.81 -20.99
CA GLY A 26 3.86 -39.65 -20.59
C GLY A 26 2.53 -38.98 -20.90
N TYR A 27 1.79 -39.58 -21.83
CA TYR A 27 0.34 -39.50 -21.83
C TYR A 27 -0.14 -40.20 -20.57
N SER A 28 -0.21 -39.44 -19.48
CA SER A 28 -1.02 -39.82 -18.33
C SER A 28 -2.44 -40.00 -18.85
N ARG A 29 -2.88 -41.26 -18.84
CA ARG A 29 -4.28 -41.65 -19.05
C ARG A 29 -5.15 -40.65 -18.33
N LEU A 30 -6.12 -40.11 -19.06
CA LEU A 30 -7.32 -39.52 -18.49
C LEU A 30 -7.98 -40.61 -17.63
N SER A 31 -7.60 -40.66 -16.35
CA SER A 31 -8.47 -41.15 -15.31
C SER A 31 -9.70 -40.27 -15.38
N ALA A 32 -10.77 -40.79 -16.00
CA ALA A 32 -12.11 -40.32 -15.78
C ALA A 32 -12.27 -40.14 -14.26
N GLY A 33 -12.27 -38.87 -13.84
CA GLY A 33 -12.49 -38.48 -12.46
C GLY A 33 -13.90 -38.92 -12.12
N LEU A 34 -13.97 -40.13 -11.56
CA LEU A 34 -15.13 -40.70 -10.93
C LEU A 34 -15.81 -39.62 -10.09
N ALA A 35 -17.13 -39.59 -10.21
CA ALA A 35 -18.05 -38.84 -9.37
C ALA A 35 -17.51 -38.73 -7.93
N PRO A 36 -17.73 -37.59 -7.24
CA PRO A 36 -17.44 -37.52 -5.82
C PRO A 36 -18.16 -38.70 -5.17
N SER A 37 -17.35 -39.64 -4.69
CA SER A 37 -17.81 -40.78 -3.95
C SER A 37 -18.69 -40.19 -2.86
N LEU A 38 -20.00 -40.43 -2.99
CA LEU A 38 -20.91 -40.44 -1.87
C LEU A 38 -20.29 -41.44 -0.90
N GLN A 39 -19.39 -40.96 -0.05
CA GLN A 39 -19.26 -41.49 1.28
C GLN A 39 -20.63 -41.21 1.90
N SER A 40 -21.57 -42.12 1.57
CA SER A 40 -22.44 -42.69 2.56
C SER A 40 -21.51 -42.96 3.73
N SER A 41 -21.46 -41.99 4.64
CA SER A 41 -21.22 -42.24 6.05
C SER A 41 -22.04 -43.48 6.28
N GLN A 42 -21.35 -44.60 6.49
CA GLN A 42 -21.99 -45.83 6.87
C GLN A 42 -22.87 -45.39 8.02
N SER A 43 -24.18 -45.35 7.75
CA SER A 43 -25.17 -45.35 8.79
C SER A 43 -24.85 -46.64 9.49
N THR A 44 -24.06 -46.52 10.56
CA THR A 44 -24.02 -47.52 11.60
C THR A 44 -25.49 -47.72 11.86
N LYS A 45 -26.01 -48.86 11.40
CA LYS A 45 -27.25 -49.43 11.88
C LYS A 45 -26.99 -49.74 13.35
N GLN A 46 -26.83 -48.70 14.17
CA GLN A 46 -27.33 -48.74 15.51
C GLN A 46 -28.83 -48.81 15.30
N SER A 47 -29.31 -50.05 15.30
CA SER A 47 -30.63 -50.36 15.80
C SER A 47 -30.96 -49.31 16.87
N PHE A 48 -31.94 -48.46 16.60
CA PHE A 48 -32.54 -47.57 17.59
C PHE A 48 -33.25 -48.47 18.61
N GLY A 49 -32.43 -49.16 19.41
CA GLY A 49 -32.87 -49.91 20.57
C GLY A 49 -33.32 -48.88 21.58
N PHE A 50 -34.62 -48.79 21.75
CA PHE A 50 -35.23 -48.33 22.99
C PHE A 50 -34.82 -49.31 24.10
N ASP A 51 -33.54 -49.34 24.47
CA ASP A 51 -33.11 -49.88 25.76
C ASP A 51 -33.29 -48.78 26.79
N THR A 52 -34.51 -48.22 26.86
CA THR A 52 -34.96 -47.59 28.09
C THR A 52 -35.08 -48.75 29.08
N PRO A 53 -34.29 -48.79 30.17
CA PRO A 53 -34.53 -49.78 31.20
C PRO A 53 -35.98 -49.59 31.64
N ASN A 54 -36.75 -50.68 31.77
CA ASN A 54 -38.13 -50.58 32.21
C ASN A 54 -38.19 -49.73 33.48
N PRO A 55 -39.13 -48.77 33.58
CA PRO A 55 -39.16 -47.82 34.70
C PRO A 55 -39.23 -48.56 36.04
N ASP A 56 -39.93 -49.69 36.09
CA ASP A 56 -40.07 -50.53 37.27
C ASP A 56 -38.74 -51.20 37.70
N ASP A 57 -37.85 -51.50 36.74
CA ASP A 57 -36.50 -52.03 37.04
C ASP A 57 -35.56 -50.93 37.57
N LEU A 58 -35.79 -49.67 37.18
CA LEU A 58 -35.05 -48.52 37.71
C LEU A 58 -35.46 -48.21 39.15
N PHE A 59 -36.75 -48.26 39.47
CA PHE A 59 -37.25 -48.02 40.82
C PHE A 59 -36.94 -49.16 41.80
N SER A 60 -36.76 -50.39 41.32
CA SER A 60 -36.42 -51.54 42.18
C SER A 60 -34.92 -51.65 42.50
N ARG A 61 -34.04 -51.17 41.61
CA ARG A 61 -32.58 -51.30 41.78
C ARG A 61 -31.89 -50.06 42.32
N TYR A 62 -32.49 -48.88 42.15
CA TYR A 62 -31.88 -47.60 42.49
C TYR A 62 -32.70 -46.82 43.50
N THR A 63 -32.04 -46.02 44.31
CA THR A 63 -32.70 -45.12 45.26
C THR A 63 -33.36 -43.95 44.54
N VAL A 64 -34.37 -43.33 45.17
CA VAL A 64 -35.13 -42.21 44.57
C VAL A 64 -34.23 -41.04 44.14
N ALA A 65 -33.12 -40.81 44.85
CA ALA A 65 -32.15 -39.77 44.49
C ALA A 65 -31.34 -40.13 43.22
N GLU A 66 -30.95 -41.38 43.08
CA GLU A 66 -30.24 -41.89 41.89
C GLU A 66 -31.15 -41.89 40.67
N VAL A 67 -32.42 -42.27 40.81
CA VAL A 67 -33.41 -42.22 39.72
C VAL A 67 -33.64 -40.79 39.24
N LYS A 68 -33.69 -39.79 40.14
CA LYS A 68 -33.76 -38.38 39.74
C LYS A 68 -32.54 -37.92 38.96
N ASN A 69 -31.35 -38.41 39.33
CA ASN A 69 -30.11 -38.10 38.62
C ASN A 69 -30.08 -38.75 37.22
N ILE A 70 -30.53 -40.01 37.13
CA ILE A 70 -30.68 -40.73 35.85
C ILE A 70 -31.71 -40.02 34.95
N GLN A 71 -32.83 -39.56 35.50
CA GLN A 71 -33.84 -38.78 34.78
C GLN A 71 -33.25 -37.47 34.25
N ALA A 72 -32.50 -36.73 35.08
CA ALA A 72 -31.87 -35.48 34.67
C ALA A 72 -30.85 -35.71 33.53
N ARG A 73 -30.06 -36.78 33.64
CA ARG A 73 -29.12 -37.19 32.59
C ARG A 73 -29.83 -37.57 31.29
N LEU A 74 -30.89 -38.37 31.37
CA LEU A 74 -31.67 -38.77 30.18
C LEU A 74 -32.35 -37.58 29.49
N ARG A 75 -32.84 -36.60 30.26
CA ARG A 75 -33.35 -35.34 29.68
C ARG A 75 -32.26 -34.57 28.96
N ASN A 76 -31.09 -34.43 29.58
CA ASN A 76 -29.96 -33.74 28.97
C ASN A 76 -29.48 -34.47 27.69
N ASP A 77 -29.42 -35.80 27.71
CA ASP A 77 -29.05 -36.61 26.54
C ASP A 77 -30.11 -36.50 25.42
N ALA A 78 -31.39 -36.36 25.78
CA ALA A 78 -32.46 -36.10 24.82
C ALA A 78 -32.33 -34.71 24.19
N ASP A 79 -32.06 -33.68 24.99
CA ASP A 79 -31.88 -32.30 24.50
C ASP A 79 -30.66 -32.19 23.57
N ILE A 80 -29.55 -32.85 23.92
CA ILE A 80 -28.34 -32.92 23.07
C ILE A 80 -28.65 -33.59 21.74
N LYS A 81 -29.32 -34.75 21.75
CA LYS A 81 -29.68 -35.46 20.52
C LYS A 81 -30.68 -34.68 19.67
N GLN A 82 -31.57 -33.92 20.30
CA GLN A 82 -32.50 -33.06 19.59
C GLN A 82 -31.76 -31.93 18.86
N GLU A 83 -30.77 -31.29 19.50
CA GLU A 83 -29.95 -30.28 18.83
C GLU A 83 -29.05 -30.90 17.75
N GLU A 84 -28.49 -32.10 17.98
CA GLU A 84 -27.69 -32.82 16.98
C GLU A 84 -28.52 -33.14 15.73
N LEU A 85 -29.77 -33.61 15.89
CA LEU A 85 -30.70 -33.82 14.78
C LEU A 85 -31.02 -32.50 14.07
N ARG A 86 -31.22 -31.40 14.82
CA ARG A 86 -31.49 -30.08 14.23
C ARG A 86 -30.32 -29.59 13.37
N LEU A 87 -29.09 -29.79 13.85
CA LEU A 87 -27.87 -29.45 13.13
C LEU A 87 -27.68 -30.35 11.90
N MET A 88 -27.81 -31.67 12.07
CA MET A 88 -27.61 -32.63 10.98
C MET A 88 -28.63 -32.44 9.85
N VAL A 89 -29.89 -32.17 10.19
CA VAL A 89 -30.94 -31.90 9.21
C VAL A 89 -30.72 -30.52 8.57
N GLY A 90 -30.38 -29.50 9.37
CA GLY A 90 -30.10 -28.14 8.88
C GLY A 90 -28.91 -28.07 7.91
N GLU A 91 -27.82 -28.77 8.22
CA GLU A 91 -26.62 -28.88 7.38
C GLU A 91 -26.93 -29.61 6.08
N ARG A 92 -27.62 -30.77 6.13
CA ARG A 92 -28.02 -31.51 4.92
C ARG A 92 -28.97 -30.71 4.01
N TYR A 93 -29.93 -29.96 4.55
CA TYR A 93 -30.78 -29.08 3.73
C TYR A 93 -29.99 -27.94 3.11
N ARG A 94 -29.05 -27.34 3.87
CA ARG A 94 -28.18 -26.28 3.36
C ARG A 94 -27.27 -26.79 2.25
N ASP A 95 -26.68 -27.97 2.40
CA ASP A 95 -25.84 -28.60 1.38
C ASP A 95 -26.64 -28.95 0.14
N LEU A 96 -27.87 -29.44 0.28
CA LEU A 96 -28.75 -29.74 -0.85
C LEU A 96 -29.13 -28.46 -1.63
N LEU A 97 -29.41 -27.36 -0.93
CA LEU A 97 -29.64 -26.05 -1.55
C LEU A 97 -28.39 -25.49 -2.23
N GLN A 98 -27.22 -25.65 -1.60
CA GLN A 98 -25.95 -25.23 -2.17
C GLN A 98 -25.60 -26.05 -3.43
N ALA A 99 -25.79 -27.36 -3.41
CA ALA A 99 -25.62 -28.24 -4.55
C ALA A 99 -26.58 -27.88 -5.70
N SER A 100 -27.84 -27.61 -5.38
CA SER A 100 -28.84 -27.16 -6.36
C SER A 100 -28.44 -25.83 -7.01
N THR A 101 -27.95 -24.88 -6.21
CA THR A 101 -27.43 -23.59 -6.70
C THR A 101 -26.21 -23.79 -7.60
N SER A 102 -25.33 -24.72 -7.23
CA SER A 102 -24.17 -25.09 -8.05
C SER A 102 -24.60 -25.67 -9.40
N ILE A 103 -25.59 -26.57 -9.44
CA ILE A 103 -26.13 -27.13 -10.69
C ILE A 103 -26.71 -26.01 -11.58
N ILE A 104 -27.44 -25.06 -11.00
CA ILE A 104 -27.96 -23.91 -11.76
C ILE A 104 -26.80 -23.08 -12.32
N SER A 105 -25.77 -22.80 -11.52
CA SER A 105 -24.58 -22.06 -11.99
C SER A 105 -23.85 -22.78 -13.13
N MET A 106 -23.75 -24.11 -13.05
CA MET A 106 -23.17 -24.95 -14.10
C MET A 106 -24.01 -24.92 -15.38
N ALA A 107 -25.33 -24.94 -15.27
CA ALA A 107 -26.23 -24.85 -16.42
C ALA A 107 -26.12 -23.50 -17.13
N VAL A 108 -26.08 -22.40 -16.36
CA VAL A 108 -25.89 -21.05 -16.90
C VAL A 108 -24.51 -20.91 -17.54
N SER A 109 -23.44 -21.39 -16.88
CA SER A 109 -22.08 -21.40 -17.43
C SER A 109 -22.01 -22.19 -18.75
N SER A 110 -22.62 -23.38 -18.81
CA SER A 110 -22.67 -24.20 -20.03
C SER A 110 -23.39 -23.48 -21.17
N ARG A 111 -24.46 -22.75 -20.86
CA ARG A 111 -25.19 -21.97 -21.87
C ARG A 111 -24.36 -20.80 -22.40
N ARG A 112 -23.60 -20.11 -21.56
CA ARG A 112 -22.66 -19.07 -22.02
C ARG A 112 -21.55 -19.62 -22.90
N VAL A 113 -21.05 -20.83 -22.60
CA VAL A 113 -20.06 -21.49 -23.47
C VAL A 113 -20.68 -21.79 -24.83
N LEU A 114 -21.93 -22.24 -24.89
CA LEU A 114 -22.64 -22.43 -26.15
C LEU A 114 -22.83 -21.12 -26.90
N ASP A 115 -23.28 -20.06 -26.22
CA ASP A 115 -23.45 -18.73 -26.82
C ASP A 115 -22.12 -18.20 -27.37
N ALA A 116 -21.01 -18.37 -26.64
CA ALA A 116 -19.67 -17.97 -27.09
C ALA A 116 -19.18 -18.81 -28.28
N ILE A 117 -19.50 -20.11 -28.34
CA ILE A 117 -19.19 -20.96 -29.49
C ILE A 117 -20.05 -20.56 -30.70
N GLU A 118 -21.33 -20.23 -30.50
CA GLU A 118 -22.20 -19.72 -31.55
C GLU A 118 -21.75 -18.35 -32.05
N GLU A 119 -21.26 -17.48 -31.16
CA GLU A 119 -20.65 -16.19 -31.51
C GLU A 119 -19.33 -16.39 -32.26
N CYS A 120 -18.45 -17.30 -31.81
CA CYS A 120 -17.25 -17.67 -32.55
C CYS A 120 -17.59 -18.25 -33.92
N ARG A 121 -18.59 -19.15 -33.99
CA ARG A 121 -19.07 -19.71 -35.25
C ARG A 121 -19.64 -18.62 -36.15
N GLY A 122 -20.45 -17.70 -35.60
CA GLY A 122 -20.99 -16.55 -36.30
C GLY A 122 -19.89 -15.61 -36.79
N SER A 123 -18.84 -15.41 -36.01
CA SER A 123 -17.66 -14.62 -36.40
C SER A 123 -16.82 -15.31 -37.47
N ILE A 124 -16.68 -16.63 -37.42
CA ILE A 124 -15.97 -17.42 -38.44
C ILE A 124 -16.77 -17.47 -39.75
N ILE A 125 -18.10 -17.56 -39.67
CA ILE A 125 -19.00 -17.50 -40.84
C ILE A 125 -19.11 -16.08 -41.38
N ALA A 126 -19.13 -15.05 -40.53
CA ALA A 126 -19.06 -13.65 -40.96
C ALA A 126 -17.67 -13.27 -41.50
N GLN A 127 -16.66 -14.08 -41.21
CA GLN A 127 -15.34 -14.07 -41.84
C GLN A 127 -15.29 -14.88 -43.14
N GLU A 128 -16.43 -15.33 -43.67
CA GLU A 128 -16.49 -15.84 -45.04
C GLU A 128 -15.82 -14.81 -45.97
N GLU A 129 -14.88 -15.36 -46.74
CA GLU A 129 -13.90 -14.70 -47.57
C GLU A 129 -14.54 -13.51 -48.32
N PRO A 130 -13.86 -12.34 -48.45
CA PRO A 130 -14.38 -11.25 -49.27
C PRO A 130 -14.86 -11.82 -50.61
N PRO A 131 -16.03 -11.38 -51.13
CA PRO A 131 -16.73 -12.07 -52.19
C PRO A 131 -15.76 -12.33 -53.33
N MET A 132 -15.57 -13.61 -53.68
CA MET A 132 -14.82 -13.99 -54.87
C MET A 132 -15.38 -13.18 -56.03
N PRO A 133 -14.58 -12.33 -56.72
CA PRO A 133 -15.03 -11.76 -57.96
C PRO A 133 -15.32 -12.95 -58.87
N SER A 134 -16.57 -13.02 -59.33
CA SER A 134 -17.04 -13.94 -60.34
C SER A 134 -15.96 -14.17 -61.38
N ARG A 135 -15.70 -15.44 -61.69
CA ARG A 135 -14.83 -15.89 -62.77
C ARG A 135 -15.25 -15.21 -64.08
N SER A 136 -14.67 -14.05 -64.35
CA SER A 136 -14.76 -13.35 -65.61
C SER A 136 -13.33 -13.13 -66.08
N MET A 137 -12.92 -14.01 -67.00
CA MET A 137 -11.81 -13.91 -67.95
C MET A 137 -10.77 -12.80 -67.72
N GLY A 138 -9.50 -13.21 -67.50
CA GLY A 138 -8.35 -12.37 -67.82
C GLY A 138 -7.12 -12.59 -66.94
N PHE A 139 -6.19 -13.41 -67.41
CA PHE A 139 -4.73 -13.23 -67.24
C PHE A 139 -4.11 -13.21 -65.82
N GLY A 140 -3.58 -14.36 -65.37
CA GLY A 140 -2.27 -14.49 -64.69
C GLY A 140 -1.96 -13.85 -63.32
N GLY A 141 -2.83 -13.03 -62.70
CA GLY A 141 -2.45 -12.22 -61.51
C GLY A 141 -2.93 -12.67 -60.12
N SER A 142 -3.95 -13.54 -60.02
CA SER A 142 -4.73 -13.73 -58.76
C SER A 142 -3.98 -14.39 -57.59
N VAL A 143 -3.02 -15.28 -57.85
CA VAL A 143 -2.25 -15.95 -56.78
C VAL A 143 -1.24 -14.99 -56.14
N ASN A 144 -0.70 -14.05 -56.94
CA ASN A 144 0.28 -13.08 -56.48
C ASN A 144 -0.37 -12.04 -55.56
N ASP A 145 -1.61 -11.61 -55.84
CA ASP A 145 -2.34 -10.65 -55.00
C ASP A 145 -2.69 -11.21 -53.61
N ARG A 146 -3.08 -12.50 -53.50
CA ARG A 146 -3.31 -13.15 -52.19
C ARG A 146 -2.04 -13.25 -51.36
N HIS A 147 -0.92 -13.58 -52.02
CA HIS A 147 0.39 -13.65 -51.36
C HIS A 147 0.85 -12.26 -50.92
N LEU A 148 0.71 -11.24 -51.77
CA LEU A 148 1.01 -9.84 -51.45
C LEU A 148 0.17 -9.32 -50.29
N HIS A 149 -1.14 -9.58 -50.27
CA HIS A 149 -2.00 -9.21 -49.15
C HIS A 149 -1.61 -9.90 -47.84
N THR A 150 -1.21 -11.18 -47.91
CA THR A 150 -0.71 -11.92 -46.74
C THR A 150 0.63 -11.36 -46.25
N LEU A 151 1.53 -10.97 -47.15
CA LEU A 151 2.80 -10.31 -46.82
C LEU A 151 2.59 -8.90 -46.26
N GLN A 152 1.58 -8.16 -46.74
CA GLN A 152 1.20 -6.86 -46.20
C GLN A 152 0.65 -6.98 -44.78
N LEU A 153 -0.22 -7.96 -44.54
CA LEU A 153 -0.76 -8.27 -43.22
C LEU A 153 0.36 -8.71 -42.26
N LEU A 154 1.27 -9.55 -42.74
CA LEU A 154 2.45 -10.02 -42.01
C LEU A 154 3.36 -8.84 -41.62
N SER A 155 3.63 -7.95 -42.59
CA SER A 155 4.41 -6.73 -42.39
C SER A 155 3.77 -5.80 -41.36
N ALA A 156 2.44 -5.65 -41.38
CA ALA A 156 1.72 -4.87 -40.38
C ALA A 156 1.88 -5.43 -38.96
N HIS A 157 1.80 -6.76 -38.78
CA HIS A 157 2.02 -7.40 -37.48
C HIS A 157 3.46 -7.27 -36.98
N VAL A 158 4.44 -7.47 -37.86
CA VAL A 158 5.87 -7.30 -37.52
C VAL A 158 6.17 -5.85 -37.15
N LYS A 159 5.56 -4.89 -37.85
CA LYS A 159 5.70 -3.47 -37.54
C LYS A 159 5.10 -3.13 -36.17
N VAL A 160 3.93 -3.65 -35.83
CA VAL A 160 3.34 -3.49 -34.49
C VAL A 160 4.30 -4.01 -33.41
N LEU A 161 4.92 -5.17 -33.65
CA LEU A 161 5.85 -5.80 -32.72
C LEU A 161 7.12 -4.96 -32.54
N LEU A 162 7.66 -4.39 -33.62
CA LEU A 162 8.85 -3.54 -33.57
C LEU A 162 8.59 -2.17 -32.92
N ASP A 163 7.40 -1.60 -33.13
CA ASP A 163 7.03 -0.31 -32.54
C ASP A 163 6.61 -0.46 -31.05
N ALA A 164 6.20 -1.66 -30.62
CA ALA A 164 5.65 -1.91 -29.29
C ALA A 164 6.59 -1.56 -28.10
N PRO A 165 7.88 -1.94 -28.08
CA PRO A 165 8.78 -1.59 -26.99
C PRO A 165 8.88 -0.09 -26.73
N GLU A 166 8.98 0.73 -27.78
CA GLU A 166 9.06 2.19 -27.65
C GLU A 166 7.77 2.80 -27.10
N HIS A 167 6.62 2.32 -27.60
CA HIS A 167 5.33 2.75 -27.11
C HIS A 167 5.12 2.36 -25.65
N LEU A 168 5.56 1.16 -25.28
CA LEU A 168 5.44 0.65 -23.92
C LEU A 168 6.29 1.47 -22.95
N TRP A 169 7.53 1.81 -23.31
CA TRP A 169 8.37 2.72 -22.54
C TRP A 169 7.72 4.10 -22.36
N ARG A 170 7.18 4.69 -23.44
CA ARG A 170 6.51 6.00 -23.39
C ARG A 170 5.29 5.99 -22.46
N LEU A 171 4.48 4.94 -22.51
CA LEU A 171 3.30 4.79 -21.65
C LEU A 171 3.68 4.59 -20.18
N ILE A 172 4.72 3.80 -19.93
CA ILE A 172 5.26 3.58 -18.58
C ILE A 172 5.79 4.89 -17.97
N GLU A 173 6.48 5.72 -18.77
CA GLU A 173 7.00 7.01 -18.32
C GLU A 173 5.90 8.03 -18.03
N ARG A 174 4.82 8.02 -18.82
CA ARG A 174 3.62 8.83 -18.60
C ARG A 174 2.75 8.35 -17.43
N LYS A 175 3.09 7.21 -16.81
CA LYS A 175 2.32 6.53 -15.75
C LYS A 175 0.96 5.98 -16.21
N ASP A 176 0.77 5.80 -17.51
CA ASP A 176 -0.44 5.23 -18.08
C ASP A 176 -0.35 3.70 -18.12
N TYR A 177 -0.32 3.08 -16.93
CA TYR A 177 -0.09 1.65 -16.81
C TYR A 177 -1.19 0.80 -17.45
N LEU A 178 -2.44 1.28 -17.46
CA LEU A 178 -3.60 0.57 -18.05
C LEU A 178 -3.46 0.42 -19.56
N LEU A 179 -3.05 1.50 -20.22
CA LEU A 179 -2.76 1.51 -21.64
C LEU A 179 -1.53 0.63 -21.96
N ALA A 180 -0.50 0.68 -21.10
CA ALA A 180 0.67 -0.19 -21.24
C ALA A 180 0.30 -1.68 -21.13
N ALA A 181 -0.49 -2.06 -20.13
CA ALA A 181 -0.99 -3.42 -19.95
C ALA A 181 -1.84 -3.87 -21.14
N TRP A 182 -2.71 -2.99 -21.64
CA TRP A 182 -3.54 -3.26 -22.81
C TRP A 182 -2.71 -3.52 -24.06
N LEU A 183 -1.73 -2.65 -24.35
CA LEU A 183 -0.83 -2.80 -25.49
C LEU A 183 -0.02 -4.10 -25.40
N PHE A 184 0.44 -4.47 -24.20
CA PHE A 184 1.13 -5.75 -23.97
C PHE A 184 0.22 -6.96 -24.23
N LEU A 185 -1.04 -6.92 -23.78
CA LEU A 185 -1.99 -8.01 -24.03
C LEU A 185 -2.38 -8.08 -25.51
N PHE A 186 -2.49 -6.93 -26.18
CA PHE A 186 -2.73 -6.83 -27.61
C PHE A 186 -1.58 -7.43 -28.42
N THR A 187 -0.33 -7.04 -28.17
CA THR A 187 0.84 -7.56 -28.90
C THR A 187 0.99 -9.07 -28.70
N ARG A 188 0.71 -9.57 -27.49
CA ARG A 188 0.67 -11.01 -27.20
C ARG A 188 -0.39 -11.74 -28.05
N SER A 189 -1.60 -11.20 -28.11
CA SER A 189 -2.69 -11.80 -28.89
C SER A 189 -2.41 -11.78 -30.40
N GLY A 190 -1.83 -10.68 -30.90
CA GLY A 190 -1.43 -10.54 -32.31
C GLY A 190 -0.31 -11.51 -32.68
N LEU A 191 0.65 -11.75 -31.77
CA LEU A 191 1.69 -12.78 -31.96
C LEU A 191 1.09 -14.19 -32.00
N MET A 192 0.12 -14.49 -31.12
CA MET A 192 -0.57 -15.78 -31.14
C MET A 192 -1.35 -16.01 -32.44
N PHE A 193 -2.03 -14.98 -32.94
CA PHE A 193 -2.70 -15.00 -34.24
C PHE A 193 -1.71 -15.19 -35.40
N TRP A 194 -0.56 -14.51 -35.35
CA TRP A 194 0.52 -14.65 -36.32
C TRP A 194 1.05 -16.09 -36.39
N TYR A 195 1.35 -16.70 -35.24
CA TYR A 195 1.79 -18.09 -35.16
C TYR A 195 0.72 -19.06 -35.68
N ALA A 196 -0.55 -18.85 -35.33
CA ALA A 196 -1.65 -19.69 -35.79
C ALA A 196 -1.87 -19.61 -37.31
N ARG A 197 -1.67 -18.44 -37.93
CA ARG A 197 -1.85 -18.25 -39.38
C ARG A 197 -0.67 -18.75 -40.21
N ILE A 198 0.56 -18.62 -39.72
CA ILE A 198 1.72 -19.25 -40.37
C ILE A 198 1.59 -20.77 -40.33
N GLN A 199 1.07 -21.31 -39.23
CA GLN A 199 0.83 -22.75 -39.08
C GLN A 199 -0.23 -23.28 -40.05
N SER A 200 -1.20 -22.46 -40.48
CA SER A 200 -2.25 -22.87 -41.43
C SER A 200 -1.86 -22.71 -42.91
N HIS A 201 -0.85 -21.90 -43.22
CA HIS A 201 -0.39 -21.65 -44.59
C HIS A 201 0.88 -22.44 -44.98
N SER A 202 1.53 -23.12 -44.02
CA SER A 202 2.74 -23.89 -44.28
C SER A 202 2.56 -25.39 -43.93
N ASP A 203 2.54 -26.25 -44.95
CA ASP A 203 2.75 -27.71 -44.84
C ASP A 203 4.20 -28.06 -44.43
N ILE A 204 4.90 -27.15 -43.77
CA ILE A 204 6.32 -27.26 -43.45
C ILE A 204 6.44 -27.80 -42.01
N ARG A 205 7.26 -28.84 -41.87
CA ARG A 205 7.55 -29.57 -40.62
C ARG A 205 7.85 -28.63 -39.45
N ALA A 206 7.37 -29.01 -38.26
CA ALA A 206 7.44 -28.22 -37.03
C ALA A 206 8.87 -27.85 -36.57
N ASP A 207 9.89 -28.62 -36.96
CA ASP A 207 11.26 -28.48 -36.46
C ASP A 207 12.07 -27.35 -37.13
N SER A 208 11.56 -26.76 -38.22
CA SER A 208 12.24 -25.66 -38.96
C SER A 208 11.74 -24.26 -38.55
N LYS A 209 10.76 -24.17 -37.64
CA LYS A 209 9.94 -22.97 -37.42
C LYS A 209 10.54 -21.95 -36.44
N GLN A 210 11.46 -22.38 -35.57
CA GLN A 210 12.25 -21.47 -34.72
C GLN A 210 13.37 -20.76 -35.48
N ALA A 211 13.79 -21.30 -36.62
CA ALA A 211 14.88 -20.74 -37.43
C ALA A 211 14.41 -19.69 -38.45
N GLU A 212 13.12 -19.61 -38.76
CA GLU A 212 12.60 -18.84 -39.89
C GLU A 212 12.43 -17.34 -39.57
N PHE A 213 12.19 -16.98 -38.30
CA PHE A 213 12.03 -15.58 -37.87
C PHE A 213 12.64 -15.29 -36.48
N PRO A 214 13.96 -15.45 -36.29
CA PRO A 214 14.64 -15.18 -35.01
C PRO A 214 14.48 -13.73 -34.52
N LEU A 215 14.22 -12.79 -35.45
CA LEU A 215 13.95 -11.40 -35.11
C LEU A 215 12.66 -11.23 -34.29
N VAL A 216 11.59 -11.94 -34.66
CA VAL A 216 10.28 -11.87 -33.96
C VAL A 216 10.41 -12.43 -32.55
N GLN A 217 11.13 -13.55 -32.39
CA GLN A 217 11.37 -14.15 -31.08
C GLN A 217 12.21 -13.24 -30.19
N ARG A 218 13.29 -12.65 -30.71
CA ARG A 218 14.12 -11.69 -29.95
C ARG A 218 13.31 -10.47 -29.50
N GLN A 219 12.49 -9.90 -30.38
CA GLN A 219 11.64 -8.75 -30.06
C GLN A 219 10.55 -9.12 -29.05
N TRP A 220 9.98 -10.32 -29.14
CA TRP A 220 9.04 -10.82 -28.15
C TRP A 220 9.69 -11.02 -26.78
N ASP A 221 10.93 -11.55 -26.71
CA ASP A 221 11.65 -11.70 -25.45
C ASP A 221 11.86 -10.34 -24.77
N GLU A 222 12.21 -9.32 -25.54
CA GLU A 222 12.29 -7.92 -25.07
C GLU A 222 10.94 -7.42 -24.53
N ILE A 223 9.84 -7.62 -25.28
CA ILE A 223 8.47 -7.22 -24.88
C ILE A 223 8.00 -7.99 -23.63
N SER A 224 8.32 -9.28 -23.52
CA SER A 224 7.93 -10.14 -22.41
C SER A 224 8.51 -9.65 -21.08
N SER A 225 9.72 -9.08 -21.12
CA SER A 225 10.38 -8.50 -19.96
C SER A 225 9.62 -7.29 -19.37
N PHE A 226 8.82 -6.58 -20.17
CA PHE A 226 8.06 -5.43 -19.68
C PHE A 226 6.89 -5.83 -18.79
N ARG A 227 6.40 -7.07 -18.86
CA ARG A 227 5.33 -7.55 -17.97
C ARG A 227 5.72 -7.33 -16.51
N SER A 228 6.93 -7.76 -16.12
CA SER A 228 7.41 -7.60 -14.75
C SER A 228 7.68 -6.13 -14.42
N GLN A 229 8.16 -5.34 -15.37
CA GLN A 229 8.40 -3.90 -15.19
C GLN A 229 7.09 -3.12 -14.97
N ILE A 230 6.03 -3.42 -15.72
CA ILE A 230 4.71 -2.79 -15.58
C ILE A 230 4.12 -3.15 -14.21
N ILE A 231 4.17 -4.41 -13.80
CA ILE A 231 3.68 -4.85 -12.47
C ILE A 231 4.47 -4.16 -11.34
N HIS A 232 5.79 -4.08 -11.47
CA HIS A 232 6.63 -3.46 -10.46
C HIS A 232 6.38 -1.94 -10.37
N LYS A 233 6.38 -1.24 -11.50
CA LYS A 233 6.18 0.22 -11.54
C LYS A 233 4.75 0.61 -11.16
N SER A 234 3.72 -0.14 -11.56
CA SER A 234 2.34 0.09 -11.09
C SER A 234 2.21 -0.12 -9.58
N SER A 235 2.84 -1.15 -9.02
CA SER A 235 2.88 -1.37 -7.57
C SER A 235 3.59 -0.24 -6.82
N LEU A 236 4.66 0.33 -7.39
CA LEU A 236 5.35 1.49 -6.82
C LEU A 236 4.51 2.77 -6.95
N SER A 237 3.80 2.95 -8.06
CA SER A 237 2.89 4.09 -8.26
C SER A 237 1.79 4.16 -7.19
N LEU A 238 1.31 3.01 -6.68
CA LEU A 238 0.35 2.97 -5.58
C LEU A 238 0.87 3.60 -4.27
N ARG A 239 2.19 3.78 -4.14
CA ARG A 239 2.82 4.47 -3.00
C ARG A 239 2.68 5.99 -3.09
N GLU A 240 2.43 6.55 -4.27
CA GLU A 240 2.32 8.00 -4.48
C GLU A 240 1.00 8.53 -3.90
N ILE A 241 1.12 9.44 -2.92
CA ILE A 241 -0.03 9.92 -2.15
C ILE A 241 -0.96 10.81 -2.99
N LYS A 242 -0.39 11.64 -3.87
CA LYS A 242 -1.10 12.65 -4.68
C LYS A 242 -1.68 12.14 -6.00
N SER A 243 -2.05 10.86 -6.07
CA SER A 243 -2.60 10.26 -7.29
C SER A 243 -4.12 10.45 -7.36
N SER A 244 -4.65 10.73 -8.56
CA SER A 244 -6.10 10.81 -8.76
C SER A 244 -6.74 9.43 -8.56
N SER A 245 -7.99 9.41 -8.09
CA SER A 245 -8.72 8.15 -7.89
C SER A 245 -8.89 7.35 -9.18
N GLN A 246 -9.00 8.03 -10.34
CA GLN A 246 -9.03 7.35 -11.64
C GLN A 246 -7.71 6.66 -11.96
N ALA A 247 -6.58 7.32 -11.73
CA ALA A 247 -5.26 6.74 -11.98
C ALA A 247 -5.00 5.53 -11.07
N VAL A 248 -5.40 5.61 -9.80
CA VAL A 248 -5.32 4.48 -8.85
C VAL A 248 -6.23 3.33 -9.26
N CYS A 249 -7.44 3.61 -9.73
CA CYS A 249 -8.32 2.56 -10.27
C CYS A 249 -7.70 1.90 -11.50
N ALA A 250 -7.17 2.68 -12.43
CA ALA A 250 -6.50 2.19 -13.63
C ALA A 250 -5.29 1.29 -13.26
N THR A 251 -4.49 1.68 -12.25
CA THR A 251 -3.38 0.83 -11.79
C THR A 251 -3.85 -0.45 -11.10
N LEU A 252 -4.94 -0.43 -10.33
CA LEU A 252 -5.52 -1.64 -9.76
C LEU A 252 -6.04 -2.60 -10.84
N ILE A 253 -6.70 -2.07 -11.87
CA ILE A 253 -7.13 -2.86 -13.03
C ILE A 253 -5.92 -3.45 -13.75
N THR A 254 -4.80 -2.72 -13.88
CA THR A 254 -3.59 -3.29 -14.49
C THR A 254 -3.02 -4.47 -13.73
N LEU A 255 -3.01 -4.38 -12.40
CA LEU A 255 -2.55 -5.47 -11.55
C LEU A 255 -3.48 -6.67 -11.62
N HIS A 256 -4.80 -6.43 -11.70
CA HIS A 256 -5.78 -7.48 -11.93
C HIS A 256 -5.57 -8.17 -13.30
N LEU A 257 -5.45 -7.39 -14.38
CA LEU A 257 -5.31 -7.91 -15.75
C LEU A 257 -3.98 -8.63 -16.00
N LEU A 258 -2.86 -8.08 -15.53
CA LEU A 258 -1.56 -8.68 -15.74
C LEU A 258 -1.30 -9.80 -14.74
N ASP A 259 -1.48 -9.55 -13.45
CA ASP A 259 -1.05 -10.47 -12.38
C ASP A 259 -2.14 -11.46 -11.93
N SER A 260 -3.33 -11.43 -12.57
CA SER A 260 -4.48 -12.30 -12.26
C SER A 260 -4.89 -12.27 -10.79
N ARG A 261 -4.61 -11.17 -10.08
CA ARG A 261 -4.94 -11.03 -8.65
C ARG A 261 -6.42 -10.76 -8.45
N PRO A 262 -7.09 -11.42 -7.49
CA PRO A 262 -8.45 -11.05 -7.13
C PRO A 262 -8.49 -9.61 -6.58
N LEU A 263 -9.64 -8.97 -6.73
CA LEU A 263 -9.86 -7.56 -6.37
C LEU A 263 -9.51 -7.26 -4.90
N ARG A 264 -9.78 -8.22 -4.00
CA ARG A 264 -9.40 -8.17 -2.58
C ARG A 264 -7.89 -8.08 -2.37
N GLU A 265 -7.11 -8.87 -3.11
CA GLU A 265 -5.65 -8.84 -3.02
C GLU A 265 -5.07 -7.57 -3.61
N ALA A 266 -5.66 -7.05 -4.70
CA ALA A 266 -5.28 -5.77 -5.26
C ALA A 266 -5.52 -4.61 -4.26
N PHE A 267 -6.66 -4.65 -3.54
CA PHE A 267 -6.94 -3.69 -2.47
C PHE A 267 -5.94 -3.78 -1.30
N ASN A 268 -5.62 -5.01 -0.84
CA ASN A 268 -4.59 -5.21 0.18
C ASN A 268 -3.21 -4.71 -0.30
N ALA A 269 -2.87 -4.93 -1.58
CA ALA A 269 -1.64 -4.40 -2.16
C ALA A 269 -1.61 -2.86 -2.11
N LEU A 270 -2.72 -2.17 -2.40
CA LEU A 270 -2.84 -0.72 -2.23
C LEU A 270 -2.61 -0.30 -0.78
N LEU A 271 -3.29 -0.91 0.18
CA LEU A 271 -3.15 -0.57 1.60
C LEU A 271 -1.72 -0.81 2.11
N THR A 272 -1.05 -1.88 1.68
CA THR A 272 0.34 -2.14 2.08
C THR A 272 1.30 -1.09 1.51
N GLN A 273 1.12 -0.66 0.26
CA GLN A 273 1.95 0.40 -0.33
C GLN A 273 1.70 1.76 0.32
N ARG A 274 0.44 2.08 0.63
CA ARG A 274 0.07 3.31 1.36
C ARG A 274 0.59 3.30 2.78
N THR A 275 0.57 2.15 3.46
CA THR A 275 1.22 1.97 4.77
C THR A 275 2.71 2.28 4.68
N LYS A 276 3.43 1.76 3.68
CA LYS A 276 4.85 2.06 3.45
C LYS A 276 5.13 3.53 3.14
N ALA A 277 4.18 4.22 2.51
CA ALA A 277 4.26 5.67 2.29
C ALA A 277 4.10 6.44 3.60
N VAL A 278 3.05 6.12 4.38
CA VAL A 278 2.78 6.73 5.69
C VAL A 278 3.93 6.49 6.67
N THR A 279 4.49 5.28 6.75
CA THR A 279 5.64 4.99 7.61
C THR A 279 6.88 5.80 7.22
N ALA A 280 7.10 6.04 5.92
CA ALA A 280 8.20 6.86 5.45
C ALA A 280 7.99 8.35 5.77
N LEU A 281 6.74 8.83 5.74
CA LEU A 281 6.41 10.18 6.22
C LEU A 281 6.57 10.29 7.74
N ILE A 282 6.25 9.24 8.48
CA ILE A 282 6.45 9.19 9.93
C ILE A 282 7.95 9.18 10.29
N SER A 283 8.81 8.54 9.49
CA SER A 283 10.25 8.55 9.74
C SER A 283 10.97 9.83 9.29
N TRP A 284 10.26 10.90 8.88
CA TRP A 284 10.85 12.11 8.29
C TRP A 284 11.98 12.72 9.12
N LYS A 285 11.87 12.65 10.44
CA LYS A 285 12.83 13.23 11.38
C LYS A 285 14.09 12.38 11.59
N ILE A 286 13.98 11.06 11.44
CA ILE A 286 15.12 10.13 11.56
C ILE A 286 16.11 10.40 10.42
N HIS A 287 15.63 10.77 9.23
CA HIS A 287 16.46 11.10 8.07
C HIS A 287 17.03 12.53 8.10
N SER A 288 16.33 13.49 8.72
CA SER A 288 16.83 14.87 8.86
C SER A 288 18.06 14.94 9.78
N SER A 289 18.09 14.11 10.83
CA SER A 289 19.21 14.07 11.79
C SER A 289 20.47 13.37 11.27
N ALA A 290 20.38 12.52 10.24
CA ALA A 290 21.50 11.72 9.75
C ALA A 290 22.41 12.45 8.74
N ASN A 291 21.92 13.54 8.12
CA ASN A 291 22.71 14.35 7.20
C ASN A 291 23.41 15.50 7.95
N GLY A 292 24.31 15.15 8.85
CA GLY A 292 25.31 16.07 9.40
C GLY A 292 26.27 16.52 8.30
N ARG A 293 25.88 17.52 7.51
CA ARG A 293 26.75 18.10 6.49
C ARG A 293 27.67 19.14 7.16
N PRO A 294 29.00 18.99 7.11
CA PRO A 294 29.91 19.95 7.72
C PRO A 294 29.78 21.28 6.98
N THR A 295 29.43 22.34 7.71
CA THR A 295 29.44 23.70 7.17
C THR A 295 30.89 24.08 6.87
N ALA A 296 31.30 23.91 5.62
CA ALA A 296 32.48 24.56 5.09
C ALA A 296 32.25 26.07 5.15
N ARG A 297 33.04 26.75 5.97
CA ARG A 297 33.19 28.20 5.98
C ARG A 297 33.85 28.61 4.65
N PHE A 298 33.12 29.23 3.73
CA PHE A 298 33.72 30.07 2.70
C PHE A 298 32.76 31.18 2.25
N GLY A 299 33.25 32.42 2.42
CA GLY A 299 33.13 33.59 1.53
C GLY A 299 31.80 33.97 0.88
N SER A 300 31.26 35.11 1.35
CA SER A 300 30.51 36.15 0.61
C SER A 300 29.66 35.78 -0.62
N SER A 301 28.34 35.86 -0.48
CA SER A 301 27.49 36.57 -1.44
C SER A 301 26.18 36.97 -0.77
N PHE A 302 25.72 38.20 -1.03
CA PHE A 302 24.44 38.72 -0.59
C PHE A 302 23.30 37.90 -1.22
N GLN A 303 22.66 37.04 -0.44
CA GLN A 303 21.32 36.54 -0.68
C GLN A 303 20.46 36.84 0.56
N PRO A 304 19.22 37.32 0.41
CA PRO A 304 18.31 37.45 1.54
C PRO A 304 18.11 36.06 2.17
N PRO A 305 17.97 35.98 3.50
CA PRO A 305 17.83 34.69 4.16
C PRO A 305 16.51 34.07 3.72
N ILE A 306 16.57 33.01 2.92
CA ILE A 306 15.46 32.07 2.79
C ILE A 306 15.23 31.57 4.22
N SER A 307 14.18 32.07 4.85
CA SER A 307 13.80 31.76 6.22
C SER A 307 13.62 30.25 6.31
N ARG A 308 14.55 29.58 7.00
CA ARG A 308 14.34 28.17 7.36
C ARG A 308 13.02 28.10 8.12
N PRO A 309 12.11 27.18 7.77
CA PRO A 309 10.86 27.05 8.50
C PRO A 309 11.20 26.82 9.98
N SER A 310 10.44 27.49 10.86
CA SER A 310 10.56 27.22 12.29
C SER A 310 10.35 25.72 12.52
N THR A 311 11.07 25.09 13.47
CA THR A 311 10.85 23.68 13.85
C THR A 311 9.36 23.38 14.08
N ALA A 312 8.60 24.36 14.58
CA ALA A 312 7.16 24.24 14.72
C ALA A 312 6.39 24.14 13.39
N GLN A 313 6.81 24.88 12.37
CA GLN A 313 6.24 24.78 11.01
C GLN A 313 6.60 23.45 10.34
N GLU A 314 7.81 22.93 10.55
CA GLU A 314 8.19 21.61 10.03
C GLU A 314 7.34 20.49 10.66
N ILE A 315 7.13 20.53 11.97
CA ILE A 315 6.26 19.58 12.69
C ILE A 315 4.81 19.69 12.21
N LEU A 316 4.30 20.90 12.00
CA LEU A 316 2.96 21.12 11.46
C LEU A 316 2.83 20.51 10.07
N GLN A 317 3.76 20.82 9.14
CA GLN A 317 3.76 20.27 7.79
C GLN A 317 3.89 18.75 7.77
N ALA A 318 4.67 18.17 8.68
CA ALA A 318 4.80 16.72 8.78
C ALA A 318 3.50 16.05 9.22
N ASN A 319 2.83 16.61 10.23
CA ASN A 319 1.52 16.11 10.66
C ASN A 319 0.46 16.27 9.56
N GLU A 320 0.46 17.41 8.88
CA GLU A 320 -0.44 17.68 7.76
C GLU A 320 -0.24 16.67 6.63
N LYS A 321 1.02 16.41 6.22
CA LYS A 321 1.35 15.41 5.18
C LYS A 321 0.91 13.99 5.56
N VAL A 322 1.05 13.60 6.82
CA VAL A 322 0.62 12.27 7.29
C VAL A 322 -0.91 12.18 7.33
N LEU A 323 -1.58 13.18 7.87
CA LEU A 323 -3.05 13.19 7.94
C LEU A 323 -3.67 13.22 6.54
N THR A 324 -3.20 14.10 5.65
CA THR A 324 -3.65 14.14 4.25
C THR A 324 -3.44 12.79 3.56
N ALA A 325 -2.29 12.12 3.77
CA ALA A 325 -2.06 10.79 3.22
C ALA A 325 -3.05 9.73 3.72
N ILE A 326 -3.40 9.75 5.01
CA ILE A 326 -4.41 8.84 5.60
C ILE A 326 -5.79 9.15 5.02
N ILE A 327 -6.18 10.43 5.02
CA ILE A 327 -7.48 10.92 4.51
C ILE A 327 -7.63 10.55 3.03
N ASP A 328 -6.65 10.87 2.19
CA ASP A 328 -6.66 10.60 0.75
C ASP A 328 -6.74 9.09 0.48
N THR A 329 -6.07 8.26 1.28
CA THR A 329 -6.14 6.79 1.11
C THR A 329 -7.54 6.26 1.41
N VAL A 330 -8.19 6.75 2.47
CA VAL A 330 -9.58 6.36 2.78
C VAL A 330 -10.54 6.85 1.71
N HIS A 331 -10.39 8.10 1.28
CA HIS A 331 -11.23 8.73 0.27
C HIS A 331 -11.11 8.02 -1.10
N THR A 332 -9.89 7.80 -1.59
CA THR A 332 -9.64 7.08 -2.86
C THR A 332 -10.15 5.64 -2.81
N SER A 333 -9.95 4.94 -1.69
CA SER A 333 -10.48 3.58 -1.49
C SER A 333 -12.01 3.55 -1.57
N ARG A 334 -12.69 4.50 -0.96
CA ARG A 334 -14.15 4.63 -1.06
C ARG A 334 -14.59 4.92 -2.49
N GLN A 335 -13.98 5.88 -3.17
CA GLN A 335 -14.34 6.20 -4.55
C GLN A 335 -14.20 5.01 -5.52
N ILE A 336 -13.24 4.11 -5.27
CA ILE A 336 -12.97 2.98 -6.16
C ILE A 336 -13.86 1.78 -5.85
N PHE A 337 -13.99 1.42 -4.57
CA PHE A 337 -14.59 0.15 -4.14
C PHE A 337 -15.96 0.28 -3.48
N GLN A 338 -16.32 1.45 -2.94
CA GLN A 338 -17.64 1.62 -2.33
C GLN A 338 -18.72 1.68 -3.41
N ILE A 339 -19.79 0.93 -3.20
CA ILE A 339 -20.99 1.00 -4.03
C ILE A 339 -21.85 2.18 -3.52
N PRO A 340 -22.01 3.27 -4.29
CA PRO A 340 -22.92 4.35 -3.93
C PRO A 340 -24.37 3.86 -3.91
N PRO A 341 -25.25 4.38 -3.04
CA PRO A 341 -26.65 3.95 -2.98
C PRO A 341 -27.43 4.21 -4.28
N ALA A 342 -26.94 5.09 -5.15
CA ALA A 342 -27.51 5.41 -6.45
C ALA A 342 -27.03 4.51 -7.59
N GLN A 343 -25.97 3.71 -7.40
CA GLN A 343 -25.35 2.90 -8.44
C GLN A 343 -25.34 1.43 -8.05
N GLN A 344 -25.49 0.54 -9.04
CA GLN A 344 -25.53 -0.90 -8.81
C GLN A 344 -24.14 -1.55 -8.71
N ALA A 345 -23.08 -0.82 -9.08
CA ALA A 345 -21.72 -1.34 -9.16
C ALA A 345 -20.69 -0.29 -8.66
N SER A 346 -19.61 -0.76 -8.04
CA SER A 346 -18.44 0.07 -7.70
C SER A 346 -17.74 0.61 -8.96
N LEU A 347 -16.94 1.66 -8.84
CA LEU A 347 -16.23 2.28 -9.98
C LEU A 347 -15.33 1.28 -10.69
N ILE A 348 -14.63 0.42 -9.94
CA ILE A 348 -13.77 -0.62 -10.52
C ILE A 348 -14.57 -1.71 -11.23
N SER A 349 -15.68 -2.18 -10.64
CA SER A 349 -16.56 -3.15 -11.32
C SER A 349 -17.19 -2.55 -12.58
N SER A 350 -17.62 -1.29 -12.54
CA SER A 350 -18.15 -0.60 -13.71
C SER A 350 -17.10 -0.44 -14.82
N ALA A 351 -15.87 -0.05 -14.46
CA ALA A 351 -14.77 0.05 -15.43
C ALA A 351 -14.46 -1.32 -16.07
N LEU A 352 -14.45 -2.41 -15.30
CA LEU A 352 -14.26 -3.76 -15.82
C LEU A 352 -15.41 -4.22 -16.72
N HIS A 353 -16.66 -3.90 -16.36
CA HIS A 353 -17.83 -4.16 -17.21
C HIS A 353 -17.78 -3.35 -18.52
N CYS A 354 -17.38 -2.07 -18.47
CA CYS A 354 -17.21 -1.24 -19.67
C CYS A 354 -16.06 -1.70 -20.57
N ILE A 355 -15.00 -2.27 -19.99
CA ILE A 355 -13.91 -2.87 -20.78
C ILE A 355 -14.43 -4.05 -21.61
N GLN A 356 -15.43 -4.78 -21.12
CA GLN A 356 -15.96 -5.99 -21.76
C GLN A 356 -17.18 -5.75 -22.67
N GLU A 357 -18.14 -4.90 -22.28
CA GLU A 357 -19.35 -4.67 -23.08
C GLU A 357 -19.05 -3.86 -24.37
N GLU A 358 -19.63 -4.29 -25.50
CA GLU A 358 -19.46 -3.67 -26.83
C GLU A 358 -20.38 -2.45 -27.05
N LYS A 359 -21.46 -2.35 -26.29
CA LYS A 359 -22.40 -1.22 -26.29
C LYS A 359 -22.57 -0.72 -24.87
N PRO A 360 -22.48 0.59 -24.59
CA PRO A 360 -22.86 1.13 -23.29
C PRO A 360 -24.33 0.81 -23.06
N ARG A 361 -24.63 -0.12 -22.15
CA ARG A 361 -25.99 -0.25 -21.62
C ARG A 361 -26.36 1.12 -21.04
N SER A 362 -27.28 1.80 -21.72
CA SER A 362 -28.11 2.91 -21.24
C SER A 362 -27.47 3.89 -20.23
N LYS A 363 -27.06 5.08 -20.70
CA LYS A 363 -26.98 6.42 -20.04
C LYS A 363 -26.65 6.62 -18.53
N ASP A 364 -26.43 5.60 -17.71
CA ASP A 364 -26.50 5.73 -16.24
C ASP A 364 -25.15 5.60 -15.52
N VAL A 365 -24.03 5.38 -16.23
CA VAL A 365 -22.71 5.30 -15.59
C VAL A 365 -21.69 6.20 -16.27
N GLN A 366 -21.44 7.37 -15.68
CA GLN A 366 -20.35 8.28 -16.07
C GLN A 366 -19.00 7.66 -15.64
N VAL A 367 -18.48 6.71 -16.42
CA VAL A 367 -17.09 6.27 -16.27
C VAL A 367 -16.18 7.34 -16.88
N PRO A 368 -15.15 7.83 -16.17
CA PRO A 368 -14.23 8.83 -16.70
C PRO A 368 -13.52 8.31 -17.97
N PRO A 369 -13.34 9.15 -19.01
CA PRO A 369 -12.86 8.71 -20.33
C PRO A 369 -11.45 8.10 -20.33
N GLY A 370 -10.65 8.31 -19.28
CA GLY A 370 -9.31 7.69 -19.14
C GLY A 370 -9.31 6.24 -18.66
N LEU A 371 -10.44 5.70 -18.22
CA LEU A 371 -10.58 4.34 -17.68
C LEU A 371 -11.04 3.29 -18.71
N VAL A 372 -11.39 3.72 -19.93
CA VAL A 372 -11.79 2.84 -21.03
C VAL A 372 -10.75 2.94 -22.16
N PRO A 373 -9.68 2.13 -22.12
CA PRO A 373 -8.77 2.00 -23.25
C PRO A 373 -9.56 1.55 -24.49
N SER A 374 -9.43 2.27 -25.60
CA SER A 374 -9.81 1.71 -26.90
C SER A 374 -8.56 1.36 -27.70
N THR A 375 -8.54 0.15 -28.23
CA THR A 375 -7.45 -0.33 -29.10
C THR A 375 -7.28 0.59 -30.31
N HIS A 376 -8.38 1.11 -30.85
CA HIS A 376 -8.34 2.11 -31.91
C HIS A 376 -7.63 3.41 -31.47
N ALA A 377 -7.97 4.02 -30.31
CA ALA A 377 -7.29 5.23 -29.85
C ALA A 377 -5.81 5.00 -29.49
N LEU A 378 -5.47 3.80 -29.03
CA LEU A 378 -4.09 3.39 -28.77
C LEU A 378 -3.25 3.35 -30.06
N LEU A 379 -3.82 2.79 -31.13
CA LEU A 379 -3.15 2.64 -32.42
C LEU A 379 -3.14 3.93 -33.24
N THR A 380 -4.15 4.80 -33.13
CA THR A 380 -4.18 6.09 -33.84
C THR A 380 -3.23 7.13 -33.23
N ASN A 381 -2.97 7.05 -31.92
CA ASN A 381 -1.99 7.92 -31.25
C ASN A 381 -0.53 7.46 -31.47
N SER A 382 -0.31 6.39 -32.23
CA SER A 382 1.00 5.94 -32.67
C SER A 382 1.40 6.59 -34.00
N SER A 383 2.70 6.81 -34.19
CA SER A 383 3.33 7.36 -35.39
C SER A 383 3.11 6.52 -36.66
N SER A 384 2.62 5.28 -36.53
CA SER A 384 2.45 4.31 -37.63
C SER A 384 0.97 4.03 -38.00
N SER A 385 0.06 4.99 -37.80
CA SER A 385 -1.41 4.86 -37.98
C SER A 385 -1.85 4.18 -39.29
N ALA A 386 -1.21 4.48 -40.42
CA ALA A 386 -1.58 3.92 -41.74
C ALA A 386 -1.37 2.40 -41.84
N HIS A 387 -0.36 1.86 -41.16
CA HIS A 387 -0.12 0.41 -41.15
C HIS A 387 -1.04 -0.34 -40.19
N PHE A 388 -1.54 0.33 -39.15
CA PHE A 388 -2.48 -0.29 -38.22
C PHE A 388 -3.89 -0.45 -38.82
N LEU A 389 -4.25 0.36 -39.81
CA LEU A 389 -5.48 0.19 -40.59
C LEU A 389 -5.48 -1.10 -41.44
N LEU A 390 -4.29 -1.67 -41.71
CA LEU A 390 -4.12 -2.93 -42.45
C LEU A 390 -4.26 -4.17 -41.54
N LEU A 391 -4.42 -4.00 -40.23
CA LEU A 391 -4.72 -5.13 -39.32
C LEU A 391 -6.18 -5.59 -39.53
N PRO A 392 -6.49 -6.88 -39.31
CA PRO A 392 -7.85 -7.39 -39.39
C PRO A 392 -8.75 -6.69 -38.37
N ALA A 393 -10.01 -6.46 -38.71
CA ALA A 393 -10.98 -5.79 -37.83
C ALA A 393 -11.08 -6.45 -36.43
N ALA A 394 -10.90 -7.78 -36.35
CA ALA A 394 -10.88 -8.54 -35.10
C ALA A 394 -9.72 -8.20 -34.15
N LEU A 395 -8.58 -7.74 -34.69
CA LEU A 395 -7.46 -7.24 -33.87
C LEU A 395 -7.64 -5.75 -33.54
N GLN A 396 -8.24 -4.97 -34.43
CA GLN A 396 -8.58 -3.56 -34.15
C GLN A 396 -9.63 -3.41 -33.04
N SER A 397 -10.52 -4.41 -32.88
CA SER A 397 -11.51 -4.49 -31.80
C SER A 397 -11.05 -5.35 -30.61
N TYR A 398 -9.79 -5.80 -30.57
CA TYR A 398 -9.30 -6.69 -29.52
C TYR A 398 -9.52 -6.09 -28.13
N LYS A 399 -10.13 -6.88 -27.24
CA LYS A 399 -10.33 -6.59 -25.83
C LYS A 399 -9.80 -7.76 -25.01
N PRO A 400 -9.08 -7.53 -23.91
CA PRO A 400 -8.66 -8.61 -23.02
C PRO A 400 -9.90 -9.23 -22.37
N TYR A 401 -10.01 -10.56 -22.45
CA TYR A 401 -11.10 -11.28 -21.79
C TYR A 401 -10.95 -11.20 -20.27
N ILE A 402 -12.01 -10.79 -19.58
CA ILE A 402 -12.11 -10.76 -18.13
C ILE A 402 -13.31 -11.65 -17.77
N ASP A 403 -13.13 -12.56 -16.81
CA ASP A 403 -14.25 -13.36 -16.33
C ASP A 403 -15.05 -12.54 -15.31
N LEU A 404 -16.14 -11.90 -15.78
CA LEU A 404 -16.99 -11.01 -14.98
C LEU A 404 -17.75 -11.70 -13.85
N GLU A 405 -17.84 -13.03 -13.87
CA GLU A 405 -18.63 -13.80 -12.89
C GLU A 405 -17.78 -14.57 -11.89
N SER A 406 -16.46 -14.52 -12.05
CA SER A 406 -15.55 -15.12 -11.11
C SER A 406 -15.64 -14.43 -9.74
N SER A 407 -15.53 -15.24 -8.68
CA SER A 407 -15.42 -14.78 -7.28
C SER A 407 -14.23 -13.83 -7.03
N SER A 408 -13.34 -13.67 -8.02
CA SER A 408 -12.22 -12.73 -8.03
C SER A 408 -12.65 -11.26 -8.13
N LEU A 409 -13.85 -10.98 -8.65
CA LEU A 409 -14.41 -9.63 -8.80
C LEU A 409 -15.42 -9.26 -7.72
N ILE A 410 -15.98 -10.25 -7.03
CA ILE A 410 -16.94 -10.05 -5.95
C ILE A 410 -16.16 -9.65 -4.70
N TYR A 411 -16.26 -8.38 -4.31
CA TYR A 411 -15.75 -7.90 -3.04
C TYR A 411 -16.90 -7.51 -2.12
N SER A 412 -17.08 -8.27 -1.04
CA SER A 412 -18.10 -7.99 -0.02
C SER A 412 -17.89 -6.60 0.56
N GLN A 413 -18.94 -5.78 0.49
CA GLN A 413 -18.92 -4.40 1.02
C GLN A 413 -18.67 -4.37 2.54
N ALA A 414 -19.09 -5.41 3.26
CA ALA A 414 -18.85 -5.53 4.71
C ALA A 414 -17.36 -5.76 4.99
N ASP A 415 -16.75 -6.71 4.28
CA ASP A 415 -15.33 -7.04 4.40
C ASP A 415 -14.47 -5.83 4.00
N PHE A 416 -14.84 -5.12 2.94
CA PHE A 416 -14.17 -3.89 2.53
C PHE A 416 -14.17 -2.83 3.64
N ARG A 417 -15.34 -2.54 4.20
CA ARG A 417 -15.48 -1.55 5.27
C ARG A 417 -14.68 -1.95 6.50
N GLN A 418 -14.70 -3.24 6.86
CA GLN A 418 -13.92 -3.75 7.98
C GLN A 418 -12.41 -3.57 7.76
N VAL A 419 -11.88 -4.03 6.62
CA VAL A 419 -10.44 -3.94 6.32
C VAL A 419 -9.98 -2.48 6.24
N LEU A 420 -10.80 -1.59 5.66
CA LEU A 420 -10.51 -0.16 5.60
C LEU A 420 -10.49 0.48 7.00
N HIS A 421 -11.45 0.12 7.85
CA HIS A 421 -11.52 0.63 9.22
C HIS A 421 -10.35 0.13 10.07
N GLU A 422 -9.99 -1.16 9.99
CA GLU A 422 -8.82 -1.73 10.67
C GLU A 422 -7.53 -1.03 10.23
N TRP A 423 -7.38 -0.76 8.94
CA TRP A 423 -6.24 -0.01 8.40
C TRP A 423 -6.19 1.43 8.91
N LEU A 424 -7.33 2.13 8.92
CA LEU A 424 -7.45 3.49 9.44
C LEU A 424 -7.05 3.54 10.92
N GLN A 425 -7.61 2.66 11.76
CA GLN A 425 -7.27 2.60 13.17
C GLN A 425 -5.77 2.36 13.39
N LYS A 426 -5.17 1.41 12.65
CA LYS A 426 -3.73 1.11 12.74
C LYS A 426 -2.88 2.32 12.33
N SER A 427 -3.26 3.00 11.26
CA SER A 427 -2.56 4.17 10.75
C SER A 427 -2.68 5.37 11.70
N THR A 428 -3.86 5.62 12.26
CA THR A 428 -4.11 6.67 13.26
C THR A 428 -3.32 6.41 14.54
N LYS A 429 -3.23 5.16 15.02
CA LYS A 429 -2.38 4.79 16.17
C LYS A 429 -0.90 5.04 15.89
N SER A 430 -0.42 4.67 14.71
CA SER A 430 0.98 4.92 14.30
C SER A 430 1.27 6.42 14.20
N TRP A 431 0.37 7.19 13.59
CA TRP A 431 0.46 8.65 13.56
C TRP A 431 0.43 9.26 14.95
N ARG A 432 -0.45 8.81 15.85
CA ARG A 432 -0.52 9.28 17.24
C ARG A 432 0.81 9.12 17.96
N SER A 433 1.40 7.93 17.90
CA SER A 433 2.70 7.64 18.53
C SER A 433 3.84 8.48 17.94
N ALA A 434 3.81 8.74 16.64
CA ALA A 434 4.83 9.57 15.99
C ALA A 434 4.65 11.05 16.34
N SER A 435 3.42 11.54 16.25
CA SER A 435 3.07 12.93 16.55
C SER A 435 3.37 13.29 18.00
N SER A 436 3.08 12.40 18.96
CA SER A 436 3.46 12.62 20.36
C SER A 436 4.96 12.83 20.53
N SER A 437 5.81 12.12 19.78
CA SER A 437 7.27 12.30 19.81
C SER A 437 7.70 13.65 19.21
N TRP A 438 7.04 14.12 18.16
CA TRP A 438 7.37 15.39 17.50
C TRP A 438 6.91 16.59 18.33
N LEU A 439 5.73 16.50 18.94
CA LEU A 439 5.16 17.57 19.76
C LEU A 439 5.99 17.88 21.01
N ILE A 440 6.88 16.97 21.46
CA ILE A 440 7.80 17.21 22.59
C ILE A 440 8.72 18.42 22.35
N GLU A 441 9.00 18.77 21.11
CA GLU A 441 9.85 19.94 20.79
C GLU A 441 9.10 21.28 20.84
N LEU A 442 7.76 21.26 20.87
CA LEU A 442 6.96 22.48 20.97
C LEU A 442 6.89 22.94 22.42
N GLY A 443 7.68 23.93 22.79
CA GLY A 443 7.74 24.48 24.15
C GLY A 443 6.63 25.49 24.49
N THR A 444 5.90 26.00 23.49
CA THR A 444 4.96 27.11 23.68
C THR A 444 3.52 26.68 23.41
N VAL A 445 2.59 27.01 24.31
CA VAL A 445 1.15 26.71 24.17
C VAL A 445 0.57 27.30 22.89
N GLY A 446 0.99 28.52 22.48
CA GLY A 446 0.54 29.15 21.25
C GLY A 446 0.87 28.37 19.98
N GLN A 447 2.02 27.68 19.93
CA GLN A 447 2.41 26.84 18.78
C GLN A 447 1.61 25.54 18.72
N ILE A 448 1.27 24.97 19.89
CA ILE A 448 0.43 23.78 19.97
C ILE A 448 -1.01 24.11 19.55
N TRP A 449 -1.49 25.29 19.95
CA TRP A 449 -2.83 25.76 19.58
C TRP A 449 -2.95 26.06 18.08
N SER A 450 -1.94 26.69 17.47
CA SER A 450 -1.95 26.92 16.01
C SER A 450 -1.93 25.61 15.23
N LEU A 451 -1.14 24.62 15.67
CA LEU A 451 -1.13 23.27 15.11
C LEU A 451 -2.49 22.58 15.26
N ARG A 452 -3.15 22.71 16.41
CA ARG A 452 -4.49 22.16 16.62
C ARG A 452 -5.50 22.75 15.64
N ILE A 453 -5.50 24.07 15.46
CA ILE A 453 -6.42 24.75 14.54
C ILE A 453 -6.18 24.28 13.10
N SER A 454 -4.92 24.26 12.64
CA SER A 454 -4.60 23.89 11.26
C SER A 454 -4.96 22.44 10.95
N LEU A 455 -4.60 21.50 11.83
CA LEU A 455 -4.93 20.08 11.62
C LEU A 455 -6.43 19.81 11.75
N ARG A 456 -7.14 20.56 12.62
CA ARG A 456 -8.61 20.45 12.72
C ARG A 456 -9.30 20.95 11.46
N ALA A 457 -8.79 22.02 10.84
CA ALA A 457 -9.30 22.49 9.55
C ALA A 457 -9.19 21.40 8.48
N VAL A 458 -8.02 20.76 8.37
CA VAL A 458 -7.78 19.65 7.43
C VAL A 458 -8.73 18.47 7.68
N VAL A 459 -8.97 18.10 8.95
CA VAL A 459 -9.91 17.02 9.29
C VAL A 459 -11.37 17.41 9.01
N SER A 460 -11.73 18.69 9.19
CA SER A 460 -13.10 19.17 8.93
C SER A 460 -13.43 19.26 7.44
N GLU A 461 -12.45 19.65 6.61
CA GLU A 461 -12.58 19.75 5.15
C GLU A 461 -12.55 18.37 4.47
N ALA A 462 -12.09 17.33 5.17
CA ALA A 462 -11.99 15.98 4.64
C ALA A 462 -13.36 15.35 4.32
N GLN A 463 -13.45 14.64 3.19
CA GLN A 463 -14.60 13.82 2.82
C GLN A 463 -14.58 12.44 3.52
N LEU A 464 -14.55 12.45 4.85
CA LEU A 464 -14.63 11.26 5.70
C LEU A 464 -16.03 11.09 6.30
N GLU A 465 -16.33 9.90 6.82
CA GLU A 465 -17.55 9.69 7.59
C GLU A 465 -17.48 10.45 8.92
N GLU A 466 -18.62 10.91 9.43
CA GLU A 466 -18.67 11.71 10.67
C GLU A 466 -18.16 10.95 11.91
N ALA A 467 -18.17 9.62 11.90
CA ALA A 467 -17.56 8.82 12.96
C ALA A 467 -16.02 8.90 12.92
N GLU A 468 -15.42 8.81 11.73
CA GLU A 468 -13.97 8.85 11.53
C GLU A 468 -13.40 10.25 11.77
N LYS A 469 -14.13 11.29 11.35
CA LYS A 469 -13.78 12.68 11.66
C LYS A 469 -13.73 12.89 13.18
N ARG A 470 -14.72 12.38 13.91
CA ARG A 470 -14.75 12.43 15.38
C ARG A 470 -13.58 11.66 15.99
N GLU A 471 -13.24 10.48 15.47
CA GLU A 471 -12.09 9.69 15.95
C GLU A 471 -10.76 10.43 15.76
N LEU A 472 -10.49 10.95 14.55
CA LEU A 472 -9.28 11.72 14.26
C LEU A 472 -9.22 13.01 15.08
N ALA A 473 -10.33 13.74 15.19
CA ALA A 473 -10.40 14.96 15.99
C ALA A 473 -10.19 14.68 17.48
N SER A 474 -10.76 13.61 18.03
CA SER A 474 -10.55 13.21 19.43
C SER A 474 -9.10 12.82 19.70
N THR A 475 -8.45 12.15 18.75
CA THR A 475 -7.04 11.77 18.85
C THR A 475 -6.13 13.00 18.81
N LEU A 476 -6.41 13.95 17.92
CA LEU A 476 -5.72 15.24 17.85
C LEU A 476 -5.89 16.03 19.15
N ASP A 477 -7.12 16.12 19.65
CA ASP A 477 -7.44 16.84 20.88
C ASP A 477 -6.73 16.23 22.10
N ALA A 478 -6.65 14.90 22.18
CA ALA A 478 -5.89 14.19 23.21
C ALA A 478 -4.38 14.49 23.13
N LEU A 479 -3.78 14.44 21.94
CA LEU A 479 -2.36 14.76 21.74
C LEU A 479 -2.00 16.18 22.14
N CYS A 480 -2.83 17.16 21.72
CA CYS A 480 -2.65 18.55 22.09
C CYS A 480 -2.83 18.75 23.60
N HIS A 481 -3.83 18.10 24.20
CA HIS A 481 -4.07 18.17 25.64
C HIS A 481 -2.89 17.62 26.46
N ASP A 482 -2.42 16.41 26.13
CA ASP A 482 -1.28 15.77 26.80
C ASP A 482 -0.03 16.66 26.74
N ARG A 483 0.22 17.28 25.57
CA ARG A 483 1.36 18.17 25.42
C ARG A 483 1.19 19.49 26.18
N ILE A 484 0.01 20.09 26.16
CA ILE A 484 -0.29 21.33 26.90
C ILE A 484 -0.09 21.09 28.40
N LEU A 485 -0.57 19.97 28.94
CA LEU A 485 -0.32 19.58 30.33
C LEU A 485 1.18 19.44 30.63
N GLY A 486 1.93 18.81 29.73
CA GLY A 486 3.39 18.70 29.85
C GLY A 486 4.08 20.07 29.88
N VAL A 487 3.69 21.00 29.01
CA VAL A 487 4.22 22.37 29.00
C VAL A 487 3.90 23.09 30.31
N TRP A 488 2.65 23.06 30.75
CA TRP A 488 2.24 23.70 32.02
C TRP A 488 2.96 23.12 33.24
N LYS A 489 3.18 21.81 33.26
CA LYS A 489 3.94 21.17 34.34
C LYS A 489 5.38 21.70 34.37
N THR A 490 6.05 21.73 33.22
CA THR A 490 7.44 22.25 33.16
C THR A 490 7.55 23.75 33.44
N THR A 491 6.55 24.55 33.09
CA THR A 491 6.55 25.99 33.40
C THR A 491 6.29 26.23 34.88
N LEU A 492 5.42 25.44 35.50
CA LEU A 492 5.12 25.54 36.92
C LEU A 492 6.29 25.05 37.79
N GLU A 493 6.93 23.94 37.43
CA GLU A 493 8.17 23.46 38.07
C GLU A 493 9.27 24.52 37.97
N ARG A 494 9.49 25.08 36.77
CA ARG A 494 10.47 26.18 36.59
C ARG A 494 10.11 27.41 37.42
N ALA A 495 8.83 27.79 37.48
CA ALA A 495 8.38 28.92 38.28
C ALA A 495 8.63 28.67 39.78
N GLN A 496 8.35 27.45 40.26
CA GLN A 496 8.64 27.02 41.62
C GLN A 496 10.15 27.10 41.92
N ASP A 497 11.00 26.57 41.04
CA ASP A 497 12.45 26.61 41.21
C ASP A 497 12.97 28.06 41.25
N THR A 498 12.47 28.92 40.36
CA THR A 498 12.85 30.35 40.36
C THR A 498 12.38 31.06 41.62
N PHE A 499 11.18 30.76 42.12
CA PHE A 499 10.67 31.31 43.36
C PHE A 499 11.50 30.87 44.55
N GLN A 500 11.86 29.57 44.63
CA GLN A 500 12.73 29.06 45.68
C GLN A 500 14.12 29.69 45.63
N ALA A 501 14.69 29.87 44.44
CA ALA A 501 15.98 30.53 44.27
C ALA A 501 15.95 32.01 44.71
N GLU A 502 14.92 32.76 44.32
CA GLU A 502 14.75 34.16 44.76
C GLU A 502 14.45 34.27 46.25
N PHE A 503 13.64 33.37 46.81
CA PHE A 503 13.38 33.33 48.25
C PHE A 503 14.65 33.00 49.04
N ALA A 504 15.48 32.06 48.56
CA ALA A 504 16.76 31.75 49.16
C ALA A 504 17.73 32.94 49.11
N LYS A 505 17.78 33.67 47.98
CA LYS A 505 18.55 34.93 47.86
C LYS A 505 18.05 36.00 48.82
N LEU A 506 16.75 36.15 48.97
CA LEU A 506 16.16 37.11 49.91
C LEU A 506 16.50 36.73 51.36
N LEU A 507 16.40 35.46 51.72
CA LEU A 507 16.80 34.95 53.03
C LEU A 507 18.29 35.19 53.31
N SER A 508 19.18 34.93 52.34
CA SER A 508 20.61 35.20 52.51
C SER A 508 20.88 36.71 52.63
N SER A 509 20.19 37.55 51.86
CA SER A 509 20.33 39.01 51.95
C SER A 509 19.82 39.56 53.29
N LEU A 510 18.74 39.00 53.84
CA LEU A 510 18.21 39.36 55.16
C LEU A 510 19.16 38.91 56.26
N LYS A 511 19.72 37.70 56.14
CA LYS A 511 20.73 37.20 57.08
C LYS A 511 21.97 38.09 57.09
N GLU A 512 22.50 38.45 55.91
CA GLU A 512 23.60 39.42 55.81
C GLU A 512 23.25 40.78 56.42
N ARG A 513 22.00 41.25 56.25
CA ARG A 513 21.57 42.54 56.79
C ARG A 513 21.44 42.51 58.32
N ILE A 514 20.95 41.40 58.88
CA ILE A 514 20.88 41.15 60.33
C ILE A 514 22.28 41.03 60.94
N GLU A 515 23.20 40.35 60.25
CA GLU A 515 24.61 40.26 60.67
C GLU A 515 25.29 41.65 60.62
N ARG A 516 25.00 42.48 59.61
CA ARG A 516 25.51 43.85 59.55
C ARG A 516 24.93 44.76 60.65
N THR A 517 23.64 44.65 60.97
CA THR A 517 23.04 45.44 62.05
C THR A 517 23.46 44.96 63.43
N SER A 518 23.70 43.66 63.64
CA SER A 518 24.25 43.17 64.91
C SER A 518 25.70 43.62 65.11
N ILE A 519 26.50 43.65 64.04
CA ILE A 519 27.87 44.19 64.06
C ILE A 519 27.85 45.71 64.30
N SER A 520 26.93 46.48 63.69
CA SER A 520 26.83 47.92 63.94
C SER A 520 26.34 48.23 65.37
N PHE A 521 25.40 47.45 65.89
CA PHE A 521 24.89 47.61 67.27
C PHE A 521 25.95 47.22 68.32
N LEU A 522 26.78 46.22 68.04
CA LEU A 522 27.94 45.89 68.87
C LEU A 522 29.05 46.93 68.77
N ALA A 523 29.32 47.47 67.58
CA ALA A 523 30.29 48.54 67.37
C ALA A 523 29.90 49.83 68.11
N GLU A 524 28.62 50.23 68.07
CA GLU A 524 28.09 51.37 68.82
C GLU A 524 28.16 51.15 70.34
N ARG A 525 27.88 49.93 70.82
CA ARG A 525 28.04 49.59 72.24
C ARG A 525 29.51 49.61 72.69
N THR A 526 30.44 49.17 71.86
CA THR A 526 31.88 49.25 72.17
C THR A 526 32.40 50.68 72.10
N ALA A 527 31.85 51.53 71.23
CA ALA A 527 32.15 52.96 71.20
C ALA A 527 31.61 53.69 72.43
N TRP A 528 30.43 53.31 72.92
CA TRP A 528 29.84 53.86 74.15
C TRP A 528 30.62 53.44 75.40
N LEU A 529 31.06 52.17 75.48
CA LEU A 529 31.92 51.68 76.56
C LEU A 529 33.32 52.32 76.56
N MET A 530 33.87 52.67 75.39
CA MET A 530 35.16 53.37 75.27
C MET A 530 35.05 54.89 75.48
N SER A 531 33.83 55.46 75.52
CA SER A 531 33.58 56.89 75.78
C SER A 531 33.34 57.22 77.27
N CYS A 532 33.21 56.21 78.14
CA CYS A 532 33.02 56.39 79.58
C CYS A 532 34.31 56.11 80.36
N VAL A 533 35.32 56.98 80.20
CA VAL A 533 36.41 57.15 81.18
C VAL A 533 36.50 58.65 81.50
N PRO A 534 36.33 59.09 82.76
CA PRO A 534 36.39 60.51 83.11
C PRO A 534 37.83 61.04 83.09
N GLN A 535 37.95 62.29 82.65
CA GLN A 535 39.17 63.09 82.61
C GLN A 535 39.87 63.19 83.98
N LEU A 536 41.21 63.20 83.96
CA LEU A 536 42.02 63.87 84.97
C LEU A 536 43.06 64.75 84.28
N VAL A 537 42.94 66.03 84.59
CA VAL A 537 43.67 67.22 84.14
C VAL A 537 45.12 67.20 84.64
N HIS A 538 46.10 67.56 83.81
CA HIS A 538 47.12 68.57 84.19
C HIS A 538 47.97 69.08 83.01
N LEU A 539 47.85 70.40 82.80
CA LEU A 539 48.87 71.40 82.40
C LEU A 539 50.16 70.95 81.69
N SER A 540 50.42 71.50 80.51
CA SER A 540 51.43 72.57 80.25
C SER A 540 51.82 72.61 78.76
N ASP A 541 51.59 73.75 78.09
CA ASP A 541 52.33 74.18 76.90
C ASP A 541 53.78 74.58 77.31
N PRO A 542 54.80 74.72 76.42
CA PRO A 542 54.66 75.33 75.08
C PRO A 542 55.65 74.86 73.94
N GLN A 543 55.37 75.35 72.73
CA GLN A 543 56.28 75.71 71.60
C GLN A 543 56.98 74.60 70.76
N LEU A 544 56.64 74.52 69.45
CA LEU A 544 57.50 74.93 68.31
C LEU A 544 56.92 74.46 66.93
N HIS A 545 56.84 75.39 65.99
CA HIS A 545 56.68 75.24 64.52
C HIS A 545 57.95 74.60 63.88
N PRO A 546 58.08 74.35 62.53
CA PRO A 546 57.11 74.07 61.44
C PRO A 546 57.61 73.00 60.37
N LEU A 547 56.87 72.87 59.24
CA LEU A 547 57.31 72.54 57.85
C LEU A 547 57.26 71.07 57.30
N PRO A 548 57.11 70.88 55.94
CA PRO A 548 56.12 69.97 55.33
C PRO A 548 56.72 68.96 54.28
N PRO A 549 56.22 68.82 53.03
CA PRO A 549 55.51 67.66 52.49
C PRO A 549 56.27 66.90 51.38
N LYS A 550 55.86 65.67 51.02
CA LYS A 550 56.23 65.05 49.72
C LYS A 550 55.05 64.23 49.18
N HIS A 551 54.34 64.71 48.16
CA HIS A 551 54.60 64.59 46.71
C HIS A 551 54.23 63.24 46.09
N ARG A 552 53.25 63.31 45.17
CA ARG A 552 53.13 62.65 43.84
C ARG A 552 53.60 61.18 43.75
N SER A 553 52.81 60.30 43.13
CA SER A 553 52.72 60.29 41.67
C SER A 553 51.52 59.51 41.12
N ARG A 554 50.79 60.16 40.21
CA ARG A 554 50.05 59.53 39.11
C ARG A 554 51.02 58.77 38.22
N VAL A 555 50.71 57.53 37.84
CA VAL A 555 50.98 57.02 36.49
C VAL A 555 49.78 56.17 36.05
N ILE A 556 49.16 56.64 34.98
CA ILE A 556 48.21 55.96 34.12
C ILE A 556 49.00 54.98 33.25
N LEU A 557 48.53 53.75 33.03
CA LEU A 557 48.58 53.11 31.71
C LEU A 557 47.69 51.86 31.66
N ARG A 558 46.83 51.87 30.63
CA ARG A 558 46.01 50.78 30.09
C ARG A 558 46.86 49.54 29.79
N HIS A 559 46.29 48.34 29.93
CA HIS A 559 45.96 47.49 28.78
C HIS A 559 45.08 46.30 29.16
N SER A 560 44.19 46.00 28.21
CA SER A 560 43.31 44.84 28.10
C SER A 560 44.10 43.54 28.05
N ASN A 561 43.61 42.48 28.71
CA ASN A 561 43.00 41.31 28.05
C ASN A 561 43.00 40.07 28.95
N ASN A 562 41.82 39.45 28.98
CA ASN A 562 41.60 38.01 28.82
C ASN A 562 42.10 37.10 29.97
N THR A 563 41.17 36.44 30.66
CA THR A 563 40.93 34.99 30.53
C THR A 563 40.10 34.41 31.67
N ARG A 564 39.28 33.41 31.28
CA ARG A 564 38.91 32.19 32.00
C ARG A 564 37.72 32.20 32.98
N ARG A 565 36.76 31.36 32.55
CA ARG A 565 36.10 30.24 33.26
C ARG A 565 35.08 30.66 34.32
N ARG A 566 33.86 30.14 34.31
CA ARG A 566 33.40 28.79 33.95
C ARG A 566 32.01 28.83 33.32
#